data_AF-A0A967GQ46-F1
#
_entry.id   AF-A0A967GQ46-F1
#
_cell.length_a   1.000
_cell.length_b   1.000
_cell.length_c   1.000
_cell.angle_alpha   90.00
_cell.angle_beta   90.00
_cell.angle_gamma   90.00
#
_symmetry.space_group_name_H-M   'P 1'
#
loop_
_entity.id
_entity.type
_entity.pdbx_description
1 polymer ?
#
loop_
_entity_poly.entity_id
_entity_poly.type
_entity_poly.pdbx_seq_one_letter_code
_entity_poly.pdbx_strand_id
1 'polypeptide(L)'
;TSEAWKRSSVPPPGTRDKDPANDLLSHFRIQRLEAEAIRDSLLAVTGELDDKMFDGVISGGTPRRSVYMRIKRNALDPFLSAFDAPVPASTVGRRDVTNVPAQSLTMLN
;
A
#
# COMPACT_ATOMS: atom_id res chain seq x y z
N THR A 1 -1.50 19.02 7.75
CA THR A 1 -1.19 18.53 6.38
C THR A 1 -0.34 19.56 5.67
N SER A 2 0.90 19.23 5.28
CA SER A 2 1.81 20.19 4.62
C SER A 2 1.40 20.47 3.17
N GLU A 3 1.59 21.71 2.70
CA GLU A 3 1.43 22.11 1.29
C GLU A 3 2.30 21.27 0.35
N ALA A 4 3.47 20.81 0.83
CA ALA A 4 4.33 19.91 0.06
C ALA A 4 3.68 18.55 -0.22
N TRP A 5 2.88 18.03 0.72
CA TRP A 5 2.19 16.74 0.57
C TRP A 5 0.98 16.80 -0.37
N LYS A 6 0.41 18.00 -0.56
CA LYS A 6 -0.74 18.23 -1.46
C LYS A 6 -0.34 18.61 -2.88
N ARG A 7 0.95 18.84 -3.15
CA ARG A 7 1.43 19.20 -4.49
C ARG A 7 1.23 18.05 -5.46
N SER A 8 0.84 18.40 -6.68
CA SER A 8 0.66 17.44 -7.78
C SER A 8 1.96 16.69 -8.08
N SER A 9 1.84 15.40 -8.41
CA SER A 9 2.94 14.59 -8.95
C SER A 9 3.08 14.73 -10.47
N VAL A 10 2.21 15.50 -11.14
CA VAL A 10 2.28 15.74 -12.58
C VAL A 10 3.44 16.69 -12.87
N PRO A 11 4.46 16.25 -13.64
CA PRO A 11 5.60 17.10 -13.97
C PRO A 11 5.16 18.24 -14.91
N PRO A 12 5.67 19.47 -14.71
CA PRO A 12 5.49 20.54 -15.69
C PRO A 12 6.15 20.20 -17.04
N PRO A 13 5.67 20.80 -18.14
CA PRO A 13 6.21 20.54 -19.47
C PRO A 13 7.70 20.89 -19.56
N GLY A 14 8.47 20.07 -20.29
CA GLY A 14 9.93 20.24 -20.45
C GLY A 14 10.79 19.80 -19.26
N THR A 15 10.19 19.38 -18.13
CA THR A 15 10.93 18.81 -16.99
C THR A 15 11.49 17.43 -17.31
N ARG A 16 10.70 16.58 -17.97
CA ARG A 16 11.13 15.22 -18.35
C ARG A 16 12.30 15.20 -19.33
N ASP A 17 12.45 16.23 -20.16
CA ASP A 17 13.56 16.33 -21.12
C ASP A 17 14.88 16.68 -20.43
N LYS A 18 14.81 17.45 -19.33
CA LYS A 18 15.98 17.91 -18.55
C LYS A 18 16.36 16.96 -17.42
N ASP A 19 15.37 16.34 -16.80
CA ASP A 19 15.53 15.40 -15.68
C ASP A 19 14.53 14.23 -15.82
N PRO A 20 14.82 13.25 -16.69
CA PRO A 20 13.94 12.10 -16.89
C PRO A 20 13.77 11.23 -15.63
N ALA A 21 14.81 11.15 -14.80
CA ALA A 21 14.84 10.34 -13.58
C ALA A 21 14.21 11.05 -12.37
N ASN A 22 13.90 12.34 -12.50
CA ASN A 22 13.43 13.20 -11.41
C ASN A 22 14.40 13.17 -10.21
N ASP A 23 15.70 13.30 -10.47
CA ASP A 23 16.76 13.32 -9.45
C ASP A 23 16.79 14.64 -8.67
N LEU A 24 16.36 15.73 -9.30
CA LEU A 24 16.22 17.04 -8.64
C LEU A 24 14.92 17.17 -7.85
N LEU A 25 14.09 16.12 -7.80
CA LEU A 25 12.84 16.03 -7.03
C LEU A 25 11.88 17.20 -7.31
N SER A 26 11.79 17.61 -8.58
CA SER A 26 10.91 18.69 -9.04
C SER A 26 9.42 18.40 -8.81
N HIS A 27 9.06 17.11 -8.77
CA HIS A 27 7.71 16.62 -8.49
C HIS A 27 7.79 15.35 -7.63
N PHE A 28 6.66 14.97 -7.02
CA PHE A 28 6.60 13.74 -6.22
C PHE A 28 6.78 12.51 -7.12
N ARG A 29 7.66 11.58 -6.71
CA ARG A 29 7.84 10.30 -7.40
C ARG A 29 6.64 9.40 -7.13
N ILE A 30 6.00 8.89 -8.17
CA ILE A 30 4.88 7.96 -8.00
C ILE A 30 5.40 6.72 -7.26
N GLN A 31 4.78 6.42 -6.12
CA GLN A 31 5.07 5.24 -5.33
C GLN A 31 3.92 4.24 -5.48
N ARG A 32 4.27 2.96 -5.60
CA ARG A 32 3.26 1.90 -5.56
C ARG A 32 2.68 1.83 -4.15
N LEU A 33 1.37 1.61 -4.08
CA LEU A 33 0.70 1.40 -2.81
C LEU A 33 1.15 0.08 -2.17
N GLU A 34 1.26 0.10 -0.85
CA GLU A 34 1.53 -1.09 -0.05
C GLU A 34 0.27 -1.95 0.09
N ALA A 35 0.45 -3.24 0.39
CA ALA A 35 -0.65 -4.21 0.55
C ALA A 35 -1.75 -3.72 1.50
N GLU A 36 -1.36 -3.14 2.63
CA GLU A 36 -2.27 -2.59 3.65
C GLU A 36 -3.09 -1.43 3.11
N ALA A 37 -2.45 -0.51 2.39
CA ALA A 37 -3.13 0.65 1.79
C ALA A 37 -4.10 0.23 0.68
N ILE A 38 -3.72 -0.78 -0.12
CA ILE A 38 -4.58 -1.37 -1.15
C ILE A 38 -5.82 -2.00 -0.50
N ARG A 39 -5.64 -2.84 0.52
CA ARG A 39 -6.74 -3.49 1.25
C ARG A 39 -7.68 -2.47 1.90
N ASP A 40 -7.12 -1.50 2.61
CA ASP A 40 -7.89 -0.46 3.30
C ASP A 40 -8.66 0.40 2.29
N SER A 41 -8.07 0.68 1.12
CA SER A 41 -8.76 1.41 0.04
C SER A 41 -9.93 0.61 -0.53
N LEU A 42 -9.77 -0.70 -0.71
CA LEU A 42 -10.86 -1.56 -1.19
C LEU A 42 -12.03 -1.55 -0.20
N LEU A 43 -11.75 -1.76 1.09
CA LEU A 43 -12.77 -1.71 2.15
C LEU A 43 -13.43 -0.33 2.27
N ALA A 44 -12.65 0.74 2.06
CA ALA A 44 -13.18 2.10 2.09
C ALA A 44 -14.15 2.36 0.92
N VAL A 45 -13.78 1.90 -0.28
CA VAL A 45 -14.61 2.07 -1.48
C VAL A 45 -15.89 1.25 -1.41
N THR A 46 -15.86 0.05 -0.80
CA THR A 46 -17.06 -0.77 -0.58
C THR A 46 -17.94 -0.27 0.57
N GLY A 47 -17.43 0.65 1.40
CA GLY A 47 -18.12 1.13 2.59
C GLY A 47 -18.12 0.15 3.76
N GLU A 48 -17.32 -0.92 3.68
CA GLU A 48 -17.21 -1.92 4.72
C GLU A 48 -16.19 -1.53 5.81
N LEU A 49 -15.28 -0.58 5.52
CA LEU A 49 -14.19 -0.21 6.40
C LEU A 49 -14.67 0.22 7.80
N ASP A 50 -14.23 -0.52 8.82
CA ASP A 50 -14.37 -0.15 10.23
C ASP A 50 -13.18 0.71 10.67
N ASP A 51 -13.42 2.01 10.82
CA ASP A 51 -12.45 3.02 11.26
C ASP A 51 -12.26 3.09 12.79
N LYS A 52 -12.91 2.21 13.56
CA LYS A 52 -12.75 2.19 15.02
C LYS A 52 -11.30 1.96 15.40
N MET A 53 -10.71 2.98 16.02
CA MET A 53 -9.35 2.92 16.53
C MET A 53 -9.28 2.12 17.84
N PHE A 54 -8.20 1.35 18.00
CA PHE A 54 -7.76 0.77 19.28
C PHE A 54 -8.72 -0.17 20.03
N ASP A 55 -9.44 -1.04 19.32
CA ASP A 55 -10.38 -1.97 19.95
C ASP A 55 -9.87 -3.42 19.92
N GLY A 56 -8.71 -3.62 20.55
CA GLY A 56 -8.06 -4.93 20.70
C GLY A 56 -7.48 -5.51 19.40
N VAL A 57 -6.73 -6.60 19.55
CA VAL A 57 -6.18 -7.35 18.42
C VAL A 57 -7.24 -8.33 17.92
N ILE A 58 -7.82 -8.04 16.76
CA ILE A 58 -8.89 -8.86 16.18
C ILE A 58 -8.29 -9.88 15.19
N SER A 59 -8.90 -11.06 15.11
CA SER A 59 -8.51 -12.08 14.14
C SER A 59 -8.71 -11.60 12.69
N GLY A 60 -7.91 -12.15 11.76
CA GLY A 60 -7.99 -11.79 10.34
C GLY A 60 -9.38 -12.04 9.73
N GLY A 61 -9.67 -11.34 8.62
CA GLY A 61 -10.96 -11.40 7.94
C GLY A 61 -12.00 -10.37 8.42
N THR A 62 -11.63 -9.43 9.28
CA THR A 62 -12.51 -8.32 9.66
C THR A 62 -12.28 -7.10 8.77
N PRO A 63 -13.30 -6.28 8.51
CA PRO A 63 -13.15 -5.09 7.67
C PRO A 63 -12.46 -3.93 8.41
N ARG A 64 -11.68 -4.23 9.45
CA ARG A 64 -10.81 -3.28 10.15
C ARG A 64 -9.65 -2.85 9.26
N ARG A 65 -9.17 -1.64 9.50
CA ARG A 65 -7.89 -1.17 8.95
C ARG A 65 -6.77 -2.18 9.21
N SER A 66 -5.96 -2.42 8.19
CA SER A 66 -4.93 -3.47 8.16
C SER A 66 -3.89 -3.32 9.27
N VAL A 67 -3.64 -2.09 9.73
CA VAL A 67 -2.75 -1.79 10.86
C VAL A 67 -3.19 -2.43 12.19
N TYR A 68 -4.48 -2.72 12.36
CA TYR A 68 -5.04 -3.34 13.56
C TYR A 68 -5.21 -4.86 13.44
N MET A 69 -4.86 -5.44 12.28
CA MET A 69 -4.97 -6.88 12.08
C MET A 69 -3.91 -7.64 12.86
N ARG A 70 -4.30 -8.82 13.36
CA ARG A 70 -3.34 -9.76 13.96
C ARG A 70 -2.49 -10.43 12.88
N ILE A 71 -1.17 -10.26 12.99
CA ILE A 71 -0.20 -10.99 12.17
C ILE A 71 0.07 -12.36 12.80
N LYS A 72 -0.18 -13.44 12.07
CA LYS A 72 0.18 -14.81 12.49
C LYS A 72 1.38 -15.29 11.66
N ARG A 73 2.49 -15.64 12.32
CA ARG A 73 3.75 -16.01 11.62
C ARG A 73 3.62 -17.20 10.69
N ASN A 74 2.78 -18.17 11.05
CA ASN A 74 2.58 -19.41 10.29
C ASN A 74 1.28 -19.42 9.46
N ALA A 75 0.57 -18.30 9.40
CA ALA A 75 -0.70 -18.18 8.67
C ALA A 75 -0.82 -16.75 8.14
N LEU A 76 -0.13 -16.50 7.03
CA LEU A 76 -0.14 -15.19 6.36
C LEU A 76 -1.50 -14.92 5.75
N ASP A 77 -1.87 -13.64 5.71
CA ASP A 77 -3.07 -13.22 5.00
C ASP A 77 -2.83 -13.33 3.49
N PRO A 78 -3.63 -14.14 2.75
CA PRO A 78 -3.39 -14.37 1.33
C PRO A 78 -3.44 -13.09 0.48
N PHE A 79 -4.31 -12.15 0.85
CA PHE A 79 -4.43 -10.88 0.14
C PHE A 79 -3.19 -10.02 0.37
N LEU A 80 -2.77 -9.86 1.64
CA LEU A 80 -1.58 -9.07 1.94
C LEU A 80 -0.32 -9.68 1.31
N SER A 81 -0.19 -11.01 1.33
CA SER A 81 0.93 -11.71 0.67
C SER A 81 0.95 -11.53 -0.84
N ALA A 82 -0.21 -11.46 -1.50
CA ALA A 82 -0.26 -11.20 -2.95
C ALA A 82 0.35 -9.84 -3.32
N PHE A 83 0.22 -8.83 -2.45
CA PHE A 83 0.74 -7.48 -2.65
C PHE A 83 2.08 -7.21 -1.94
N ASP A 84 2.93 -8.23 -1.86
CA ASP A 84 4.32 -8.14 -1.37
C ASP A 84 4.43 -7.71 0.12
N ALA A 85 3.43 -8.01 0.95
CA ALA A 85 3.56 -7.79 2.40
C ALA A 85 4.72 -8.61 2.98
N PRO A 86 5.56 -8.02 3.85
CA PRO A 86 6.76 -8.68 4.37
C PRO A 86 6.39 -9.88 5.25
N VAL A 87 7.13 -10.98 5.08
CA VAL A 87 6.93 -12.19 5.88
C VAL A 87 7.46 -11.94 7.30
N PRO A 88 6.67 -12.16 8.36
CA PRO A 88 7.03 -11.87 9.76
C PRO A 88 7.98 -12.92 10.37
N ALA A 89 8.72 -13.66 9.52
CA ALA A 89 9.72 -14.65 9.91
C ALA A 89 11.15 -14.12 9.82
N SER A 90 11.37 -13.04 9.05
CA SER A 90 12.68 -12.41 8.85
C SER A 90 12.58 -10.89 8.90
N THR A 91 13.71 -10.22 9.07
CA THR A 91 13.81 -8.77 8.96
C THR A 91 13.93 -8.37 7.49
N VAL A 92 13.16 -7.36 7.07
CA VAL A 92 13.15 -6.84 5.71
C VAL A 92 13.46 -5.35 5.77
N GLY A 93 14.62 -4.93 5.23
CA GLY A 93 15.04 -3.53 5.24
C GLY A 93 14.33 -2.65 4.21
N ARG A 94 13.85 -3.27 3.12
CA ARG A 94 13.06 -2.64 2.06
C ARG A 94 12.08 -3.66 1.52
N ARG A 95 10.80 -3.29 1.41
CA ARG A 95 9.78 -4.16 0.82
C ARG A 95 10.07 -4.37 -0.66
N ASP A 96 9.90 -5.61 -1.12
CA ASP A 96 9.91 -5.91 -2.54
C ASP A 96 8.67 -5.30 -3.19
N VAL A 97 8.83 -4.91 -4.46
CA VAL A 97 7.73 -4.35 -5.25
C VAL A 97 7.67 -5.13 -6.53
N THR A 98 6.63 -5.96 -6.67
CA THR A 98 6.39 -6.73 -7.88
C THR A 98 5.20 -6.16 -8.66
N ASN A 99 5.17 -6.43 -9.96
CA ASN A 99 4.04 -6.09 -10.84
C ASN A 99 3.62 -7.36 -11.60
N VAL A 100 3.35 -8.42 -10.85
CA VAL A 100 2.98 -9.71 -11.43
C VAL A 100 1.48 -9.71 -11.80
N PRO A 101 1.08 -10.31 -12.92
CA PRO A 101 -0.33 -10.35 -13.33
C PRO A 101 -1.27 -10.97 -12.28
N ALA A 102 -0.73 -11.86 -11.43
CA ALA A 102 -1.48 -12.45 -10.33
C ALA A 102 -2.06 -11.40 -9.37
N GLN A 103 -1.37 -10.28 -9.14
CA GLN A 103 -1.88 -9.18 -8.31
C GLN A 103 -3.10 -8.51 -8.91
N SER A 104 -3.10 -8.29 -10.23
CA SER A 104 -4.27 -7.76 -10.94
C SER A 104 -5.43 -8.75 -10.93
N LEU A 105 -5.14 -10.06 -11.01
CA LEU A 105 -6.16 -11.10 -10.92
C LEU A 105 -6.79 -11.17 -9.52
N THR A 106 -6.02 -10.97 -8.45
CA THR A 106 -6.53 -10.90 -7.07
C THR A 106 -7.56 -9.79 -6.87
N MET A 107 -7.54 -8.74 -7.69
CA MET A 107 -8.51 -7.64 -7.64
C MET A 107 -9.83 -7.93 -8.38
N LEU A 108 -9.85 -8.95 -9.23
CA LEU A 108 -11.01 -9.29 -10.07
C LEU A 108 -11.91 -10.36 -9.45
N ASN A 109 -11.41 -11.11 -8.45
CA ASN A 109 -12.10 -12.20 -7.77
C ASN A 109 -12.62 -11.76 -6.41
#